data_AF-A0A951SCK8-F1
#
_entry.id   AF-A0A951SCK8-F1
#
_cell.length_a   1.000
_cell.length_b   1.000
_cell.length_c   1.000
_cell.angle_alpha   90.00
_cell.angle_beta   90.00
_cell.angle_gamma   90.00
#
_symmetry.space_group_name_H-M   'P 1'
#
loop_
_entity.id
_entity.type
_entity.pdbx_description
1 polymer ?
#
loop_
_entity_poly.entity_id
_entity_poly.type
_entity_poly.pdbx_seq_one_letter_code
_entity_poly.pdbx_strand_id
1 'polypeptide(L)'
;MSKLYRHNLNKIVTLLLKTAAATYLLAVVFPYLSDPGFQSNVGNWMLRWGLIAGLSALTLLFFVLKREDFLLYGFFIVFFASVFQFFVTIIGKNPMPDALIHVYVGITSIYFVTKDLRRTQNTHHHSGKRRKSSSQE
;
A
#
# COMPACT_ATOMS: atom_id res chain seq x y z
N MET A 1 -9.35 -14.29 25.02
CA MET A 1 -9.75 -14.47 23.60
C MET A 1 -9.17 -15.77 23.07
N SER A 2 -10.00 -16.65 22.51
CA SER A 2 -9.54 -17.92 21.91
C SER A 2 -8.60 -17.65 20.72
N LYS A 3 -7.59 -18.51 20.53
CA LYS A 3 -6.63 -18.39 19.42
C LYS A 3 -7.33 -18.38 18.05
N LEU A 4 -8.45 -19.10 17.93
CA LEU A 4 -9.28 -19.15 16.72
C LEU A 4 -9.88 -17.76 16.37
N TYR A 5 -10.38 -17.03 17.36
CA TYR A 5 -11.00 -15.73 17.16
C TYR A 5 -10.00 -14.68 16.68
N ARG A 6 -8.78 -14.68 17.27
CA ARG A 6 -7.68 -13.82 16.81
C ARG A 6 -7.23 -14.13 15.39
N HIS A 7 -7.23 -15.41 14.99
CA HIS A 7 -6.85 -15.81 13.64
C HIS A 7 -7.85 -15.33 12.59
N ASN A 8 -9.14 -15.49 12.87
CA ASN A 8 -10.21 -15.06 11.96
C ASN A 8 -10.28 -13.53 11.85
N LEU A 9 -10.14 -12.81 12.96
CA LEU A 9 -10.05 -11.34 12.95
C LEU A 9 -8.89 -10.84 12.10
N ASN A 10 -7.71 -11.45 12.23
CA ASN A 10 -6.55 -11.07 11.44
C ASN A 10 -6.77 -11.23 9.93
N LYS A 11 -7.48 -12.29 9.52
CA LYS A 11 -7.84 -12.50 8.10
C LYS A 11 -8.80 -11.42 7.62
N ILE A 12 -9.85 -11.13 8.38
CA ILE A 12 -10.84 -10.10 8.04
C ILE A 12 -10.18 -8.72 7.93
N VAL A 13 -9.36 -8.34 8.92
CA VAL A 13 -8.63 -7.06 8.88
C VAL A 13 -7.71 -6.98 7.67
N THR A 14 -6.99 -8.07 7.35
CA THR A 14 -6.12 -8.09 6.17
C THR A 14 -6.91 -7.92 4.88
N LEU A 15 -8.06 -8.59 4.77
CA LEU A 15 -8.94 -8.44 3.60
C LEU A 15 -9.43 -7.00 3.46
N LEU A 16 -9.88 -6.38 4.55
CA LEU A 16 -10.32 -4.99 4.57
C LEU A 16 -9.20 -4.03 4.14
N LEU A 17 -7.97 -4.26 4.63
CA LEU A 17 -6.81 -3.45 4.22
C LEU A 17 -6.47 -3.62 2.74
N LYS A 18 -6.55 -4.85 2.20
CA LYS A 18 -6.36 -5.12 0.76
C LYS A 18 -7.40 -4.38 -0.08
N THR A 19 -8.67 -4.47 0.30
CA THR A 19 -9.76 -3.76 -0.39
C THR A 19 -9.57 -2.25 -0.30
N ALA A 20 -9.24 -1.71 0.88
CA ALA A 20 -9.00 -0.27 1.05
C ALA A 20 -7.83 0.23 0.19
N ALA A 21 -6.73 -0.52 0.13
CA ALA A 21 -5.59 -0.21 -0.72
C ALA A 21 -5.95 -0.22 -2.22
N ALA A 22 -6.68 -1.24 -2.66
CA ALA A 22 -7.17 -1.34 -4.04
C ALA A 22 -8.11 -0.18 -4.40
N THR A 23 -9.09 0.13 -3.55
CA THR A 23 -10.01 1.24 -3.75
C THR A 23 -9.28 2.58 -3.79
N TYR A 24 -8.28 2.78 -2.92
CA TYR A 24 -7.47 4.00 -2.95
C TYR A 24 -6.69 4.15 -4.25
N LEU A 25 -6.02 3.09 -4.71
CA LEU A 25 -5.31 3.12 -6.00
C LEU A 25 -6.27 3.42 -7.15
N LEU A 26 -7.47 2.83 -7.16
CA LEU A 26 -8.49 3.15 -8.16
C LEU A 26 -8.90 4.63 -8.08
N ALA A 27 -9.08 5.18 -6.88
CA ALA A 27 -9.43 6.59 -6.69
C ALA A 27 -8.33 7.54 -7.17
N VAL A 28 -7.05 7.20 -6.95
CA VAL A 28 -5.91 7.97 -7.48
C VAL A 28 -5.90 7.98 -9.01
N VAL A 29 -6.33 6.88 -9.64
CA VAL A 29 -6.30 6.72 -11.09
C VAL A 29 -7.55 7.29 -11.77
N PHE A 30 -8.68 7.33 -11.07
CA PHE A 30 -9.98 7.71 -11.62
C PHE A 30 -9.99 9.05 -12.37
N PRO A 31 -9.36 10.13 -11.89
CA PRO A 31 -9.30 11.40 -12.64
C PRO A 31 -8.66 11.25 -14.02
N TYR A 32 -7.65 10.39 -14.15
CA TYR A 32 -6.97 10.08 -15.42
C TYR A 32 -7.82 9.17 -16.34
N LEU A 33 -8.84 8.51 -15.79
CA LEU A 33 -9.84 7.75 -16.55
C LEU A 33 -10.98 8.64 -17.03
N SER A 34 -11.51 9.51 -16.17
CA SER A 34 -12.77 10.24 -16.38
C SER A 34 -12.66 11.46 -17.29
N ASP A 35 -11.56 12.21 -17.22
CA ASP A 35 -11.38 13.41 -18.06
C ASP A 35 -10.07 13.34 -18.87
N PRO A 36 -10.11 12.75 -20.08
CA PRO A 36 -8.93 12.57 -20.90
C PRO A 36 -8.60 13.89 -21.62
N GLY A 37 -8.06 14.87 -20.91
CA GLY A 37 -7.54 16.14 -21.48
C GLY A 37 -6.36 15.98 -22.44
N PHE A 38 -6.08 14.77 -22.93
CA PHE A 38 -4.83 14.37 -23.59
C PHE A 38 -5.04 13.71 -24.97
N GLN A 39 -6.13 14.04 -25.68
CA GLN A 39 -6.44 13.39 -26.96
C GLN A 39 -5.50 13.78 -28.12
N SER A 40 -4.74 14.88 -28.01
CA SER A 40 -3.93 15.40 -29.13
C SER A 40 -2.46 14.95 -29.15
N ASN A 41 -1.97 14.26 -28.11
CA ASN A 41 -0.56 13.85 -28.04
C ASN A 41 -0.42 12.34 -27.73
N VAL A 42 0.11 11.59 -28.70
CA VAL A 42 0.33 10.15 -28.62
C VAL A 42 1.17 9.75 -27.41
N GLY A 43 2.15 10.58 -27.01
CA GLY A 43 2.96 10.34 -25.82
C GLY A 43 2.14 10.33 -24.53
N ASN A 44 1.21 11.29 -24.40
CA ASN A 44 0.33 11.37 -23.23
C ASN A 44 -0.71 10.24 -23.24
N TRP A 45 -1.15 9.81 -24.43
CA TRP A 45 -2.04 8.65 -24.59
C TRP A 45 -1.36 7.33 -24.16
N MET A 46 -0.11 7.08 -24.59
CA MET A 46 0.64 5.88 -24.18
C MET A 46 0.95 5.90 -22.68
N LEU A 47 1.35 7.05 -22.14
CA LEU A 47 1.60 7.21 -20.69
C LEU A 47 0.35 6.86 -19.86
N ARG A 48 -0.83 7.31 -20.32
CA ARG A 48 -2.12 7.03 -19.68
C ARG A 48 -2.44 5.54 -19.65
N TRP A 49 -2.38 4.86 -20.79
CA TRP A 49 -2.64 3.42 -20.84
C TRP A 49 -1.59 2.61 -20.09
N GLY A 50 -0.33 3.05 -20.09
CA GLY A 50 0.73 2.47 -19.26
C GLY A 50 0.42 2.58 -17.77
N LEU A 51 -0.04 3.75 -17.30
CA LEU A 51 -0.49 3.96 -15.91
C LEU A 51 -1.66 3.04 -15.56
N ILE A 52 -2.69 2.98 -16.40
CA ILE A 52 -3.89 2.15 -16.17
C ILE A 52 -3.53 0.66 -16.11
N ALA A 53 -2.73 0.18 -17.07
CA ALA A 53 -2.29 -1.21 -17.12
C ALA A 53 -1.39 -1.56 -15.93
N GLY A 54 -0.43 -0.68 -15.60
CA GLY A 54 0.46 -0.85 -14.45
C GLY A 54 -0.30 -0.91 -13.12
N LEU A 55 -1.28 -0.03 -12.91
CA LEU A 55 -2.09 -0.02 -11.69
C LEU A 55 -3.06 -1.19 -11.61
N SER A 56 -3.63 -1.62 -12.73
CA SER A 56 -4.46 -2.83 -12.78
C SER A 56 -3.63 -4.07 -12.43
N ALA A 57 -2.41 -4.17 -12.97
CA ALA A 57 -1.46 -5.22 -12.62
C ALA A 57 -1.06 -5.17 -11.13
N LEU A 58 -0.78 -3.99 -10.58
CA LEU A 58 -0.47 -3.80 -9.16
C LEU A 58 -1.67 -4.16 -8.25
N THR A 59 -2.88 -3.83 -8.67
CA THR A 59 -4.10 -4.16 -7.93
C THR A 59 -4.33 -5.67 -7.89
N LEU A 60 -4.15 -6.36 -9.03
CA LEU A 60 -4.20 -7.83 -9.08
C LEU A 60 -3.10 -8.47 -8.23
N LEU A 61 -1.89 -7.90 -8.27
CA LEU A 61 -0.76 -8.34 -7.45
C LEU A 61 -1.13 -8.35 -5.95
N PHE A 62 -1.86 -7.34 -5.47
CA PHE A 62 -2.28 -7.25 -4.06
C PHE A 62 -3.16 -8.42 -3.61
N PHE A 63 -3.98 -8.97 -4.49
CA PHE A 63 -4.81 -10.13 -4.15
C PHE A 63 -4.00 -11.43 -4.10
N VAL A 64 -2.96 -11.55 -4.94
CA VAL A 64 -2.08 -12.72 -5.00
C VAL A 64 -1.03 -12.73 -3.88
N LEU A 65 -0.58 -11.56 -3.41
CA LEU A 65 0.45 -11.46 -2.37
C LEU A 65 0.00 -12.11 -1.05
N LYS A 66 0.94 -12.82 -0.41
CA LYS A 66 0.74 -13.32 0.96
C LYS A 66 0.56 -12.13 1.90
N ARG A 67 -0.06 -12.38 3.05
CA ARG A 67 -0.40 -11.33 4.02
C ARG A 67 0.82 -10.49 4.43
N GLU A 68 1.93 -11.16 4.71
CA GLU A 68 3.18 -10.52 5.16
C GLU A 68 3.75 -9.63 4.05
N ASP A 69 3.83 -10.16 2.82
CA ASP A 69 4.27 -9.40 1.66
C ASP A 69 3.35 -8.21 1.33
N PHE A 70 2.04 -8.38 1.48
CA PHE A 70 1.09 -7.28 1.27
C PHE A 70 1.27 -6.14 2.28
N LEU A 71 1.53 -6.46 3.55
CA LEU A 71 1.71 -5.43 4.59
C LEU A 71 2.95 -4.58 4.32
N LEU A 72 4.01 -5.15 3.76
CA LEU A 72 5.20 -4.40 3.41
C LEU A 72 5.06 -3.74 2.03
N TYR A 73 4.95 -4.53 0.97
CA TYR A 73 4.97 -4.04 -0.40
C TYR A 73 3.70 -3.31 -0.80
N GLY A 74 2.53 -3.78 -0.34
CA GLY A 74 1.24 -3.16 -0.63
C GLY A 74 1.14 -1.76 -0.04
N PHE A 75 1.44 -1.60 1.25
CA PHE A 75 1.46 -0.27 1.87
C PHE A 75 2.58 0.63 1.36
N PHE A 76 3.72 0.05 0.94
CA PHE A 76 4.76 0.83 0.29
C PHE A 76 4.28 1.44 -1.04
N ILE A 77 3.57 0.67 -1.86
CA ILE A 77 2.98 1.17 -3.11
C ILE A 77 1.92 2.24 -2.83
N VAL A 78 1.04 2.01 -1.84
CA VAL A 78 0.04 3.00 -1.41
C VAL A 78 0.70 4.29 -0.92
N PHE A 79 1.82 4.19 -0.19
CA PHE A 79 2.60 5.35 0.23
C PHE A 79 3.10 6.17 -0.97
N PHE A 80 3.76 5.54 -1.94
CA PHE A 80 4.22 6.24 -3.14
C PHE A 80 3.07 6.89 -3.93
N ALA A 81 1.96 6.17 -4.08
CA ALA A 81 0.76 6.71 -4.74
C ALA A 81 0.22 7.94 -3.99
N SER A 82 0.21 7.90 -2.65
CA SER A 82 -0.26 9.02 -1.82
C SER A 82 0.64 10.24 -1.91
N VAL A 83 1.96 10.06 -1.93
CA VAL A 83 2.93 11.16 -2.09
C VAL A 83 2.78 11.79 -3.46
N PHE A 84 2.73 10.97 -4.52
CA PHE A 84 2.52 11.45 -5.88
C PHE A 84 1.23 12.27 -5.99
N GLN A 85 0.12 11.72 -5.50
CA GLN A 85 -1.17 12.40 -5.62
C GLN A 85 -1.25 13.65 -4.75
N PHE A 86 -0.60 13.69 -3.59
CA PHE A 86 -0.46 14.90 -2.78
C PHE A 86 0.23 16.04 -3.56
N PHE A 87 1.33 15.74 -4.28
CA PHE A 87 1.99 16.74 -5.12
C PHE A 87 1.09 17.22 -6.26
N VAL A 88 0.39 16.30 -6.94
CA VAL A 88 -0.57 16.65 -8.01
C VAL A 88 -1.68 17.56 -7.47
N THR A 89 -2.25 17.22 -6.32
CA THR A 89 -3.35 17.97 -5.70
C THR A 89 -2.91 19.37 -5.25
N ILE A 90 -1.71 19.52 -4.69
CA ILE A 90 -1.18 20.84 -4.28
C ILE A 90 -1.00 21.80 -5.46
N ILE A 91 -0.65 21.28 -6.64
CA ILE A 91 -0.46 22.09 -7.85
C ILE A 91 -1.82 22.43 -8.51
N GLY A 92 -2.89 21.72 -8.14
CA GLY A 92 -4.24 21.90 -8.66
C GLY A 92 -4.98 23.12 -8.12
N LYS A 93 -6.13 23.43 -8.75
CA LYS A 93 -7.07 24.44 -8.25
C LYS A 93 -7.88 23.84 -7.10
N ASN A 94 -7.81 24.45 -5.91
CA ASN A 94 -8.49 24.05 -4.66
C ASN A 94 -7.97 22.74 -4.00
N PRO A 95 -6.79 22.77 -3.36
CA PRO A 95 -6.14 21.57 -2.80
C PRO A 95 -6.72 21.05 -1.45
N MET A 96 -7.44 21.88 -0.69
CA MET A 96 -7.96 21.56 0.64
C MET A 96 -9.46 21.23 0.52
N PRO A 97 -9.84 19.97 0.25
CA PRO A 97 -9.73 18.90 1.24
C PRO A 97 -9.01 17.62 0.75
N ASP A 98 -8.81 17.44 -0.55
CA ASP A 98 -8.24 16.21 -1.12
C ASP A 98 -6.79 15.97 -0.65
N ALA A 99 -6.00 17.04 -0.48
CA ALA A 99 -4.63 16.92 0.02
C ALA A 99 -4.56 16.25 1.40
N LEU A 100 -5.54 16.51 2.28
CA LEU A 100 -5.59 15.94 3.63
C LEU A 100 -5.82 14.42 3.59
N ILE A 101 -6.63 13.94 2.65
CA ILE A 101 -6.88 12.50 2.46
C ILE A 101 -5.58 11.80 2.06
N HIS A 102 -4.82 12.37 1.13
CA HIS A 102 -3.54 11.79 0.71
C HIS A 102 -2.49 11.81 1.83
N VAL A 103 -2.44 12.88 2.63
CA VAL A 103 -1.57 12.93 3.83
C VAL A 103 -1.94 11.85 4.84
N TYR A 104 -3.24 11.71 5.14
CA TYR A 104 -3.72 10.68 6.07
C TYR A 104 -3.35 9.27 5.61
N VAL A 105 -3.57 8.98 4.32
CA VAL A 105 -3.20 7.68 3.72
C VAL A 105 -1.68 7.47 3.74
N GLY A 106 -0.89 8.51 3.50
CA GLY A 106 0.57 8.47 3.58
C GLY A 106 1.06 8.12 4.99
N ILE A 107 0.58 8.84 6.01
CA ILE A 107 0.93 8.58 7.42
C ILE A 107 0.52 7.17 7.83
N THR A 108 -0.69 6.74 7.45
CA THR A 108 -1.19 5.39 7.74
C THR A 108 -0.30 4.32 7.11
N SER A 109 0.14 4.54 5.87
CA SER A 109 1.01 3.60 5.17
C SER A 109 2.39 3.51 5.81
N ILE A 110 2.99 4.65 6.21
CA ILE A 110 4.26 4.68 6.96
C ILE A 110 4.13 3.91 8.28
N TYR A 111 3.02 4.11 9.00
CA TYR A 111 2.77 3.41 10.27
C TYR A 111 2.77 1.89 10.07
N PHE A 112 2.06 1.38 9.07
CA PHE A 112 2.00 -0.06 8.81
C PHE A 112 3.34 -0.64 8.36
N VAL A 113 4.04 0.01 7.44
CA VAL A 113 5.38 -0.41 6.97
C VAL A 113 6.37 -0.46 8.15
N THR A 114 6.42 0.62 8.95
CA THR A 114 7.37 0.72 10.07
C THR A 114 7.05 -0.29 11.17
N LYS A 115 5.77 -0.50 11.47
CA LYS A 115 5.32 -1.48 12.48
C LYS A 115 5.67 -2.90 12.08
N ASP A 116 5.52 -3.25 10.80
CA ASP A 116 5.83 -4.58 10.31
C ASP A 116 7.34 -4.85 10.29
N LEU A 117 8.15 -3.89 9.83
CA LEU A 117 9.62 -3.95 9.90
C LEU A 117 10.13 -4.21 11.33
N ARG A 118 9.61 -3.48 12.32
CA ARG A 118 9.97 -3.67 13.74
C ARG A 118 9.61 -5.07 14.26
N ARG A 119 8.49 -5.63 13.80
CA ARG A 119 8.03 -6.97 14.22
C ARG A 119 8.93 -8.06 13.65
N THR A 120 9.33 -7.94 12.39
CA THR A 120 10.23 -8.88 11.72
C THR A 120 11.62 -8.86 12.39
N GLN A 121 12.17 -7.68 12.69
CA GLN A 121 13.46 -7.54 13.38
C GLN A 121 13.47 -8.15 14.79
N ASN A 122 12.42 -7.94 15.59
CA ASN A 122 12.32 -8.50 16.95
C ASN A 122 12.26 -10.03 16.97
N THR A 123 11.73 -10.64 15.90
CA THR A 123 11.60 -12.10 15.80
C THR A 123 12.96 -12.75 15.49
N HIS A 124 13.82 -12.09 14.72
CA HIS A 124 15.18 -12.57 14.43
C HIS A 124 16.09 -12.55 15.66
N HIS A 125 15.99 -11.53 16.53
CA HIS A 125 16.83 -11.42 17.73
C HIS A 125 16.57 -12.52 18.78
N HIS A 126 15.36 -13.06 18.86
CA HIS A 126 15.06 -14.16 19.80
C HIS A 126 15.55 -15.52 19.31
N SER A 127 15.71 -15.72 18.00
CA SER A 127 16.20 -17.01 17.44
C SER A 127 17.70 -17.22 17.68
N GLY A 128 18.50 -16.14 17.74
CA GLY A 128 19.95 -16.23 17.95
C GLY A 128 20.37 -16.58 19.38
N LYS A 129 19.50 -16.36 20.37
CA LYS A 129 19.84 -16.58 21.79
C LYS A 129 19.69 -18.04 22.24
N ARG A 130 18.85 -18.84 21.55
CA ARG A 130 18.67 -20.28 21.84
C ARG A 130 19.73 -21.19 21.22
N ARG A 131 20.47 -20.72 20.21
CA ARG A 131 21.48 -21.53 19.52
C ARG A 131 22.87 -21.48 20.15
N LYS A 132 23.12 -20.54 21.08
CA LYS A 132 24.38 -20.46 21.82
C LYS A 132 24.38 -21.25 23.13
N SER A 133 23.22 -21.64 23.68
CA SER A 133 23.17 -22.45 24.91
C SER A 133 23.23 -23.95 24.66
N SER A 134 23.00 -24.43 23.43
CA SER A 134 23.07 -25.86 23.07
C SER A 134 24.42 -26.29 22.48
N SER A 135 25.43 -25.41 22.54
CA SER A 135 26.81 -25.66 22.05
C SER A 135 27.82 -25.66 23.19
N GLN A 136 27.35 -25.64 24.45
CA GLN A 136 28.16 -25.67 25.66
C GLN A 136 27.81 -26.86 26.57
N GLU A 137 27.09 -27.85 26.06
CA GLU A 137 26.86 -29.15 26.71
C GLU A 137 27.52 -30.25 25.90
#